data_AF-K0KG15-F1
#
_entry.id   AF-K0KG15-F1
#
_cell.length_a   1.000
_cell.length_b   1.000
_cell.length_c   1.000
_cell.angle_alpha   90.00
_cell.angle_beta   90.00
_cell.angle_gamma   90.00
#
_symmetry.space_group_name_H-M   'P 1'
#
loop_
_entity.id
_entity.type
_entity.pdbx_description
1 polymer ?
#
loop_
_entity_poly.entity_id
_entity_poly.type
_entity_poly.pdbx_seq_one_letter_code
_entity_poly.pdbx_strand_id
1 'polypeptide(L)'
;MKKFSRPTYIVIFFLLVSFTIYYGYQQDKYTISDISKYLETLDTSDGKGANGPSNEGTKSGKLTDNNDPALIEKHKIENQVNELLKKKLESELQYEREQLDAEVKKYNEESRQLRREQKSYERKKQKLLDDAQKPVEVNIRERNSENPSFVQKTYTFKTNNKENPNDNIDGEKNDLVILSAVTQQIDSKDGKFNNFLALLEGLDYPNSKTSLSILLSSKDEFKKFDEYVAKIFKEIENTKDLESLKNSFSKITLMNAQFIEDEFKIDRANRQKPEAQKQRRKLLARLRNFLVFNGIGAEIYSLSVDSDMIELPKDLITTFIESGKDIVTIRVDMKNSAGHVVHKDFDLNSWAGDRKTPTPEQDADPNLFFEPGPGPNKIQFSDIHKNPSKYGLKRSDKKSLFELNSVGGAVLFVKTEIFKQGIMFPPYYAVGTKWDREDGFDGIETEGLCYQAKSIGYSCWGLPFVVGYHEAS
;
A
#
# COMPACT_ATOMS: atom_id res chain seq x y z
N MET A 1 27.10 -34.89 17.19
CA MET A 1 25.85 -35.30 17.86
C MET A 1 25.37 -34.16 18.77
N LYS A 2 24.35 -33.40 18.36
CA LYS A 2 23.80 -32.29 19.16
C LYS A 2 22.84 -32.85 20.22
N LYS A 3 23.09 -32.56 21.51
CA LYS A 3 22.19 -32.92 22.62
C LYS A 3 20.95 -32.02 22.55
N PHE A 4 19.78 -32.64 22.43
CA PHE A 4 18.49 -31.94 22.52
C PHE A 4 18.23 -31.46 23.95
N SER A 5 17.55 -30.32 24.09
CA SER A 5 17.18 -29.77 25.39
C SER A 5 16.00 -30.55 25.99
N ARG A 6 15.90 -30.58 27.34
CA ARG A 6 14.85 -31.28 28.10
C ARG A 6 13.41 -31.05 27.59
N PRO A 7 13.00 -29.85 27.11
CA PRO A 7 11.67 -29.63 26.54
C PRO A 7 11.41 -30.45 25.27
N THR A 8 12.43 -30.69 24.45
CA THR A 8 12.29 -31.42 23.18
C THR A 8 12.02 -32.91 23.39
N TYR A 9 12.59 -33.51 24.43
CA TYR A 9 12.30 -34.91 24.79
C TYR A 9 10.85 -35.10 25.28
N ILE A 10 10.31 -34.11 25.98
CA ILE A 10 8.92 -34.13 26.46
C ILE A 10 7.95 -34.06 25.28
N VAL A 11 8.20 -33.17 24.31
CA VAL A 11 7.36 -33.04 23.11
C VAL A 11 7.41 -34.29 22.24
N ILE A 12 8.59 -34.91 22.06
CA ILE A 12 8.73 -36.17 21.30
C ILE A 12 8.04 -37.33 22.04
N PHE A 13 8.12 -37.38 23.36
CA PHE A 13 7.42 -38.38 24.18
C PHE A 13 5.89 -38.24 24.07
N PHE A 14 5.35 -37.02 24.14
CA PHE A 14 3.91 -36.79 23.97
C PHE A 14 3.42 -37.07 22.54
N LEU A 15 4.26 -36.82 21.51
CA LEU A 15 3.94 -37.17 20.12
C LEU A 15 3.92 -38.68 19.89
N LEU A 16 4.87 -39.42 20.47
CA LEU A 16 4.91 -40.89 20.39
C LEU A 16 3.74 -41.53 21.15
N VAL A 17 3.44 -41.04 22.35
CA VAL A 17 2.29 -41.51 23.15
C VAL A 17 0.97 -41.23 22.42
N SER A 18 0.80 -40.04 21.83
CA SER A 18 -0.38 -39.70 21.03
C SER A 18 -0.49 -40.54 19.76
N PHE A 19 0.63 -40.89 19.12
CA PHE A 19 0.64 -41.76 17.95
C PHE A 19 0.30 -43.21 18.32
N THR A 20 0.81 -43.75 19.44
CA THR A 20 0.43 -45.08 19.94
C THR A 20 -1.01 -45.14 20.42
N ILE A 21 -1.54 -44.06 21.02
CA ILE A 21 -2.96 -43.99 21.40
C ILE A 21 -3.84 -43.90 20.15
N TYR A 22 -3.46 -43.10 19.15
CA TYR A 22 -4.20 -43.00 17.88
C TYR A 22 -4.18 -44.31 17.08
N TYR A 23 -3.06 -45.03 17.06
CA TYR A 23 -2.94 -46.32 16.37
C TYR A 23 -3.59 -47.47 17.14
N GLY A 24 -3.52 -47.45 18.49
CA GLY A 24 -4.21 -48.41 19.36
C GLY A 24 -5.73 -48.26 19.29
N TYR A 25 -6.24 -47.03 19.19
CA TYR A 25 -7.67 -46.75 19.07
C TYR A 25 -8.28 -47.16 17.70
N GLN A 26 -7.44 -47.50 16.71
CA GLN A 26 -7.89 -47.96 15.39
C GLN A 26 -7.96 -49.49 15.24
N GLN A 27 -7.61 -50.28 16.26
CA GLN A 27 -7.62 -51.75 16.18
C GLN A 27 -8.80 -52.46 16.86
N ASP A 28 -9.48 -51.87 17.84
CA ASP A 28 -10.58 -52.56 18.53
C ASP A 28 -11.95 -51.99 18.16
N LYS A 29 -12.40 -52.31 16.94
CA LYS A 29 -13.83 -52.22 16.60
C LYS A 29 -14.52 -53.50 17.06
N TYR A 30 -15.16 -53.44 18.22
CA TYR A 30 -16.25 -54.39 18.51
C TYR A 30 -17.33 -54.20 17.46
N THR A 31 -17.64 -55.26 16.73
CA THR A 31 -18.73 -55.24 15.76
C THR A 31 -20.06 -55.40 16.49
N ILE A 32 -21.17 -54.96 15.89
CA ILE A 32 -22.52 -55.15 16.46
C ILE A 32 -22.81 -56.65 16.73
N SER A 33 -22.10 -57.57 16.06
CA SER A 33 -22.12 -59.01 16.32
C SER A 33 -21.53 -59.42 17.67
N ASP A 34 -20.59 -58.65 18.24
CA ASP A 34 -19.94 -58.99 19.51
C ASP A 34 -20.80 -58.58 20.71
N ILE A 35 -21.69 -57.59 20.53
CA ILE A 35 -22.63 -57.12 21.54
C ILE A 35 -23.83 -58.07 21.68
N SER A 36 -24.29 -58.72 20.59
CA SER A 36 -25.39 -59.70 20.70
C SER A 36 -24.95 -60.97 21.44
N LYS A 37 -23.70 -61.39 21.28
CA LYS A 37 -23.12 -62.56 21.96
C LYS A 37 -22.95 -62.38 23.46
N TYR A 38 -22.79 -61.13 23.92
CA TYR A 38 -22.69 -60.78 25.35
C TYR A 38 -24.08 -60.67 26.01
N LEU A 39 -25.11 -60.35 25.24
CA LEU A 39 -26.50 -60.28 25.69
C LEU A 39 -27.17 -61.66 25.77
N GLU A 40 -26.76 -62.62 24.93
CA GLU A 40 -27.20 -64.04 25.03
C GLU A 40 -26.67 -64.75 26.28
N THR A 41 -25.57 -64.28 26.89
CA THR A 41 -25.01 -64.87 28.13
C THR A 41 -25.65 -64.36 29.42
N LEU A 42 -26.63 -63.46 29.36
CA LEU A 42 -27.31 -62.88 30.52
C LEU A 42 -28.79 -63.29 30.63
N ASP A 43 -29.24 -64.27 29.84
CA ASP A 43 -30.58 -64.83 29.94
C ASP A 43 -30.59 -66.02 30.93
N THR A 44 -30.82 -65.74 32.22
CA THR A 44 -31.31 -66.77 33.14
C THR A 44 -32.83 -66.86 33.04
N SER A 45 -33.30 -67.54 32.01
CA SER A 45 -34.64 -68.09 31.95
C SER A 45 -34.57 -69.62 31.89
N ASP A 46 -34.69 -70.27 33.04
CA ASP A 46 -35.00 -71.71 33.08
C ASP A 46 -36.52 -71.89 33.14
N GLY A 47 -37.09 -72.22 31.98
CA GLY A 47 -38.43 -72.79 31.81
C GLY A 47 -38.37 -74.31 31.70
N LYS A 48 -39.29 -74.98 32.42
CA LYS A 48 -39.59 -76.42 32.49
C LYS A 48 -39.27 -77.29 31.24
N GLY A 49 -38.46 -78.35 31.44
CA GLY A 49 -38.85 -79.78 31.38
C GLY A 49 -38.53 -80.64 30.14
N ALA A 50 -37.73 -81.71 30.30
CA ALA A 50 -38.07 -83.13 30.00
C ALA A 50 -36.90 -84.15 30.14
N ASN A 51 -37.23 -85.32 30.72
CA ASN A 51 -36.60 -86.69 30.68
C ASN A 51 -35.36 -87.05 31.54
N GLY A 52 -35.52 -88.10 32.38
CA GLY A 52 -34.55 -88.66 33.37
C GLY A 52 -33.42 -89.57 32.81
N PRO A 53 -32.64 -90.33 33.62
CA PRO A 53 -33.08 -91.15 34.77
C PRO A 53 -32.20 -91.16 36.06
N SER A 54 -32.79 -91.74 37.12
CA SER A 54 -32.22 -92.54 38.24
C SER A 54 -31.20 -91.99 39.28
N ASN A 55 -31.68 -92.07 40.53
CA ASN A 55 -31.07 -92.67 41.74
C ASN A 55 -30.49 -91.81 42.88
N GLU A 56 -31.16 -92.04 44.04
CA GLU A 56 -30.69 -92.12 45.44
C GLU A 56 -30.27 -90.87 46.22
N GLY A 57 -30.88 -90.72 47.41
CA GLY A 57 -30.33 -89.89 48.48
C GLY A 57 -31.33 -89.18 49.38
N THR A 58 -32.37 -89.85 49.87
CA THR A 58 -33.27 -89.34 50.91
C THR A 58 -32.51 -89.05 52.22
N LYS A 59 -32.50 -87.78 52.65
CA LYS A 59 -32.40 -87.41 54.07
C LYS A 59 -33.54 -86.47 54.44
N SER A 60 -34.34 -86.95 55.37
CA SER A 60 -35.46 -86.32 56.05
C SER A 60 -35.14 -84.89 56.51
N GLY A 61 -35.77 -83.91 55.86
CA GLY A 61 -35.95 -82.56 56.36
C GLY A 61 -37.42 -82.38 56.74
N LYS A 62 -37.67 -82.11 58.03
CA LYS A 62 -38.99 -81.89 58.61
C LYS A 62 -39.86 -80.98 57.72
N LEU A 63 -41.05 -81.46 57.38
CA LEU A 63 -42.15 -80.61 56.92
C LEU A 63 -42.47 -79.60 58.03
N THR A 64 -42.09 -78.35 57.83
CA THR A 64 -42.72 -77.24 58.53
C THR A 64 -44.09 -77.00 57.90
N ASP A 65 -45.10 -76.91 58.74
CA ASP A 65 -46.48 -76.67 58.38
C ASP A 65 -46.61 -75.34 57.60
N ASN A 66 -46.90 -75.41 56.31
CA ASN A 66 -47.03 -74.24 55.43
C ASN A 66 -48.36 -73.49 55.62
N ASN A 67 -49.17 -73.87 56.61
CA ASN A 67 -50.46 -73.24 56.94
C ASN A 67 -50.43 -72.36 58.20
N ASP A 68 -49.25 -72.02 58.73
CA ASP A 68 -49.13 -71.00 59.78
C ASP A 68 -49.56 -69.63 59.22
N PRO A 69 -50.65 -69.01 59.75
CA PRO A 69 -51.15 -67.72 59.29
C PRO A 69 -50.07 -66.63 59.27
N ALA A 70 -49.10 -66.69 60.19
CA ALA A 70 -48.00 -65.74 60.27
C ALA A 70 -46.99 -65.91 59.11
N LEU A 71 -46.82 -67.13 58.59
CA LEU A 71 -45.93 -67.42 57.47
C LEU A 71 -46.55 -66.99 56.12
N ILE A 72 -47.86 -67.20 55.95
CA ILE A 72 -48.63 -66.78 54.77
C ILE A 72 -48.70 -65.24 54.71
N GLU A 73 -48.92 -64.58 55.84
CA GLU A 73 -48.92 -63.11 55.93
C GLU A 73 -47.53 -62.54 55.63
N LYS A 74 -46.46 -63.14 56.17
CA LYS A 74 -45.07 -62.77 55.85
C LYS A 74 -44.76 -62.91 54.36
N HIS A 75 -45.20 -63.99 53.71
CA HIS A 75 -44.97 -64.21 52.28
C HIS A 75 -45.77 -63.22 51.41
N LYS A 76 -46.95 -62.81 51.87
CA LYS A 76 -47.76 -61.75 51.23
C LYS A 76 -47.06 -60.40 51.32
N ILE A 77 -46.49 -60.09 52.49
CA ILE A 77 -45.68 -58.88 52.72
C ILE A 77 -44.41 -58.91 51.87
N GLU A 78 -43.67 -60.03 51.81
CA GLU A 78 -42.48 -60.18 50.96
C GLU A 78 -42.80 -59.93 49.48
N ASN A 79 -43.91 -60.46 48.98
CA ASN A 79 -44.33 -60.22 47.60
C ASN A 79 -44.70 -58.76 47.34
N GLN A 80 -45.39 -58.09 48.28
CA GLN A 80 -45.69 -56.66 48.18
C GLN A 80 -44.41 -55.80 48.24
N VAL A 81 -43.46 -56.16 49.11
CA VAL A 81 -42.17 -55.48 49.23
C VAL A 81 -41.35 -55.64 47.95
N ASN A 82 -41.31 -56.85 47.36
CA ASN A 82 -40.62 -57.11 46.10
C ASN A 82 -41.26 -56.36 44.93
N GLU A 83 -42.60 -56.27 44.88
CA GLU A 83 -43.30 -55.50 43.85
C GLU A 83 -43.02 -54.00 43.97
N LEU A 84 -42.98 -53.47 45.20
CA LEU A 84 -42.61 -52.08 45.49
C LEU A 84 -41.14 -51.80 45.15
N LEU A 85 -40.22 -52.72 45.47
CA LEU A 85 -38.81 -52.61 45.11
C LEU A 85 -38.63 -52.61 43.59
N LYS A 86 -39.36 -53.47 42.87
CA LYS A 86 -39.32 -53.52 41.40
C LYS A 86 -39.83 -52.21 40.79
N LYS A 87 -40.95 -51.68 41.25
CA LYS A 87 -41.46 -50.36 40.82
C LYS A 87 -40.49 -49.23 41.11
N LYS A 88 -39.85 -49.24 42.30
CA LYS A 88 -38.84 -48.25 42.66
C LYS A 88 -37.62 -48.32 41.74
N LEU A 89 -37.11 -49.53 41.50
CA LEU A 89 -35.97 -49.78 40.60
C LEU A 89 -36.28 -49.35 39.16
N GLU A 90 -37.47 -49.68 38.65
CA GLU A 90 -37.93 -49.24 37.33
C GLU A 90 -38.01 -47.71 37.24
N SER A 91 -38.49 -47.04 38.29
CA SER A 91 -38.56 -45.58 38.33
C SER A 91 -37.18 -44.91 38.40
N GLU A 92 -36.23 -45.47 39.15
CA GLU A 92 -34.85 -44.97 39.23
C GLU A 92 -34.12 -45.18 37.89
N LEU A 93 -34.27 -46.36 37.27
CA LEU A 93 -33.72 -46.65 35.94
C LEU A 93 -34.31 -45.72 34.87
N GLN A 94 -35.60 -45.41 34.94
CA GLN A 94 -36.22 -44.48 34.01
C GLN A 94 -35.68 -43.06 34.20
N TYR A 95 -35.55 -42.61 35.45
CA TYR A 95 -34.96 -41.31 35.76
C TYR A 95 -33.51 -41.20 35.25
N GLU A 96 -32.70 -42.24 35.45
CA GLU A 96 -31.30 -42.27 34.99
C GLU A 96 -31.20 -42.25 33.47
N ARG A 97 -32.08 -42.97 32.75
CA ARG A 97 -32.16 -42.93 31.28
C ARG A 97 -32.53 -41.54 30.76
N GLU A 98 -33.49 -40.87 31.39
CA GLU A 98 -33.91 -39.52 31.01
C GLU A 98 -32.78 -38.50 31.21
N GLN A 99 -32.01 -38.61 32.30
CA GLN A 99 -30.82 -37.79 32.53
C GLN A 99 -29.74 -38.05 31.47
N LEU A 100 -29.46 -39.33 31.18
CA LEU A 100 -28.47 -39.70 30.17
C LEU A 100 -28.85 -39.20 28.77
N ASP A 101 -30.11 -39.34 28.39
CA ASP A 101 -30.63 -38.86 27.10
C ASP A 101 -30.55 -37.33 26.99
N ALA A 102 -30.83 -36.60 28.07
CA ALA A 102 -30.66 -35.16 28.13
C ALA A 102 -29.18 -34.76 27.96
N GLU A 103 -28.26 -35.48 28.58
CA GLU A 103 -26.82 -35.23 28.47
C GLU A 103 -26.29 -35.55 27.05
N VAL A 104 -26.70 -36.68 26.48
CA VAL A 104 -26.40 -37.07 25.09
C VAL A 104 -26.92 -36.02 24.11
N LYS A 105 -28.13 -35.50 24.32
CA LYS A 105 -28.68 -34.42 23.50
C LYS A 105 -27.84 -33.15 23.59
N LYS A 106 -27.44 -32.76 24.79
CA LYS A 106 -26.54 -31.62 25.03
C LYS A 106 -25.20 -31.79 24.32
N TYR A 107 -24.53 -32.93 24.49
CA TYR A 107 -23.27 -33.21 23.79
C TYR A 107 -23.42 -33.24 22.26
N ASN A 108 -24.54 -33.75 21.75
CA ASN A 108 -24.83 -33.73 20.32
C ASN A 108 -25.01 -32.30 19.78
N GLU A 109 -25.65 -31.41 20.55
CA GLU A 109 -25.78 -29.99 20.21
C GLU A 109 -24.41 -29.28 20.23
N GLU A 110 -23.61 -29.50 21.27
CA GLU A 110 -22.25 -28.96 21.39
C GLU A 110 -21.33 -29.45 20.25
N SER A 111 -21.39 -30.75 19.93
CA SER A 111 -20.66 -31.35 18.80
C SER A 111 -21.08 -30.73 17.47
N ARG A 112 -22.38 -30.45 17.27
CA ARG A 112 -22.87 -29.75 16.07
C ARG A 112 -22.35 -28.32 16.00
N GLN A 113 -22.28 -27.61 17.12
CA GLN A 113 -21.72 -26.25 17.18
C GLN A 113 -20.23 -26.24 16.83
N LEU A 114 -19.43 -27.10 17.47
CA LEU A 114 -18.00 -27.23 17.19
C LEU A 114 -17.73 -27.57 15.72
N ARG A 115 -18.53 -28.46 15.11
CA ARG A 115 -18.43 -28.77 13.66
C ARG A 115 -18.72 -27.55 12.77
N ARG A 116 -19.63 -26.65 13.16
CA ARG A 116 -19.92 -25.42 12.42
C ARG A 116 -18.76 -24.43 12.54
N GLU A 117 -18.21 -24.28 13.73
CA GLU A 117 -17.03 -23.44 13.97
C GLU A 117 -15.82 -23.94 13.19
N GLN A 118 -15.54 -25.25 13.23
CA GLN A 118 -14.46 -25.85 12.45
C GLN A 118 -14.60 -25.56 10.94
N LYS A 119 -15.79 -25.74 10.36
CA LYS A 119 -16.04 -25.39 8.95
C LYS A 119 -15.85 -23.90 8.67
N SER A 120 -16.20 -23.03 9.61
CA SER A 120 -15.96 -21.58 9.51
C SER A 120 -14.45 -21.27 9.48
N TYR A 121 -13.69 -21.89 10.38
CA TYR A 121 -12.23 -21.76 10.41
C TYR A 121 -11.56 -22.30 9.15
N GLU A 122 -11.99 -23.46 8.64
CA GLU A 122 -11.49 -24.03 7.38
C GLU A 122 -11.73 -23.10 6.19
N ARG A 123 -12.94 -22.52 6.08
CA ARG A 123 -13.24 -21.51 5.05
C ARG A 123 -12.36 -20.26 5.18
N LYS A 124 -12.16 -19.76 6.40
CA LYS A 124 -11.30 -18.59 6.66
C LYS A 124 -9.84 -18.90 6.32
N LYS A 125 -9.36 -20.09 6.66
CA LYS A 125 -8.01 -20.57 6.32
C LYS A 125 -7.83 -20.69 4.81
N GLN A 126 -8.79 -21.27 4.09
CA GLN A 126 -8.73 -21.40 2.63
C GLN A 126 -8.70 -20.01 1.97
N LYS A 127 -9.57 -19.09 2.39
CA LYS A 127 -9.55 -17.71 1.89
C LYS A 127 -8.19 -17.02 2.09
N LEU A 128 -7.59 -17.17 3.28
CA LEU A 128 -6.25 -16.63 3.55
C LEU A 128 -5.16 -17.25 2.68
N LEU A 129 -5.26 -18.55 2.37
CA LEU A 129 -4.37 -19.24 1.45
C LEU A 129 -4.52 -18.73 0.02
N ASP A 130 -5.76 -18.54 -0.43
CA ASP A 130 -6.07 -18.02 -1.77
C ASP A 130 -5.59 -16.57 -1.91
N ASP A 131 -5.82 -15.73 -0.90
CA ASP A 131 -5.33 -14.34 -0.85
C ASP A 131 -3.79 -14.28 -0.85
N ALA A 132 -3.11 -15.16 -0.09
CA ALA A 132 -1.65 -15.26 -0.08
C ALA A 132 -1.05 -15.85 -1.38
N GLN A 133 -1.88 -16.46 -2.23
CA GLN A 133 -1.49 -16.98 -3.54
C GLN A 133 -1.76 -16.00 -4.68
N LYS A 134 -2.40 -14.86 -4.42
CA LYS A 134 -2.61 -13.86 -5.47
C LYS A 134 -1.25 -13.42 -6.05
N PRO A 135 -1.13 -13.37 -7.39
CA PRO A 135 0.11 -12.99 -8.05
C PRO A 135 0.41 -11.49 -7.90
N VAL A 136 -0.61 -10.69 -7.58
CA VAL A 136 -0.53 -9.24 -7.39
C VAL A 136 -1.34 -8.86 -6.14
N GLU A 137 -0.74 -8.04 -5.29
CA GLU A 137 -1.38 -7.39 -4.13
C GLU A 137 -1.44 -5.89 -4.39
N VAL A 138 -2.63 -5.30 -4.26
CA VAL A 138 -2.83 -3.84 -4.36
C VAL A 138 -3.11 -3.28 -2.99
N ASN A 139 -2.42 -2.20 -2.63
CA ASN A 139 -2.63 -1.46 -1.39
C ASN A 139 -3.01 -0.01 -1.70
N ILE A 140 -4.10 0.44 -1.07
CA ILE A 140 -4.61 1.80 -1.18
C ILE A 140 -4.55 2.43 0.20
N ARG A 141 -3.80 3.53 0.32
CA ARG A 141 -3.68 4.30 1.55
C ARG A 141 -4.25 5.69 1.34
N GLU A 142 -5.12 6.12 2.25
CA GLU A 142 -5.65 7.48 2.27
C GLU A 142 -5.12 8.24 3.51
N ARG A 143 -4.74 9.49 3.31
CA ARG A 143 -4.41 10.46 4.36
C ARG A 143 -5.20 11.73 4.08
N ASN A 144 -5.83 12.29 5.10
CA ASN A 144 -6.53 13.55 4.97
C ASN A 144 -6.37 14.39 6.25
N SER A 145 -6.66 15.67 6.12
CA SER A 145 -6.75 16.62 7.22
C SER A 145 -8.00 17.47 7.01
N GLU A 146 -8.68 17.80 8.10
CA GLU A 146 -9.85 18.68 8.06
C GLU A 146 -9.44 20.15 7.95
N ASN A 147 -8.41 20.58 8.70
CA ASN A 147 -7.94 21.97 8.71
C ASN A 147 -6.41 22.08 8.98
N PRO A 148 -5.60 22.56 8.03
CA PRO A 148 -5.98 22.89 6.65
C PRO A 148 -6.45 21.63 5.89
N SER A 149 -7.43 21.80 4.98
CA SER A 149 -8.02 20.69 4.25
C SER A 149 -7.07 20.17 3.17
N PHE A 150 -6.57 18.95 3.33
CA PHE A 150 -5.84 18.24 2.29
C PHE A 150 -6.31 16.79 2.22
N VAL A 151 -6.20 16.20 1.02
CA VAL A 151 -6.42 14.77 0.80
C VAL A 151 -5.25 14.23 -0.01
N GLN A 152 -4.76 13.07 0.39
CA GLN A 152 -3.77 12.30 -0.34
C GLN A 152 -4.22 10.84 -0.40
N LYS A 153 -4.19 10.26 -1.60
CA LYS A 153 -4.48 8.85 -1.80
C LYS A 153 -3.36 8.21 -2.60
N THR A 154 -2.80 7.13 -2.06
CA THR A 154 -1.64 6.42 -2.60
C THR A 154 -2.07 5.02 -2.99
N TYR A 155 -1.88 4.69 -4.26
CA TYR A 155 -2.09 3.38 -4.84
C TYR A 155 -0.74 2.74 -5.05
N THR A 156 -0.57 1.50 -4.58
CA THR A 156 0.65 0.71 -4.79
C THR A 156 0.27 -0.70 -5.17
N PHE A 157 1.13 -1.37 -5.93
CA PHE A 157 1.02 -2.80 -6.10
C PHE A 157 2.35 -3.50 -5.87
N LYS A 158 2.24 -4.77 -5.50
CA LYS A 158 3.37 -5.68 -5.31
C LYS A 158 3.07 -6.99 -6.01
N THR A 159 4.05 -7.52 -6.73
CA THR A 159 3.91 -8.84 -7.36
C THR A 159 4.55 -9.92 -6.51
N ASN A 160 4.04 -11.14 -6.66
CA ASN A 160 4.55 -12.33 -6.00
C ASN A 160 4.81 -13.45 -7.03
N ASN A 161 5.82 -13.24 -7.87
CA ASN A 161 6.35 -14.24 -8.76
C ASN A 161 7.23 -15.23 -7.98
N LYS A 162 6.68 -16.41 -7.68
CA LYS A 162 7.40 -17.48 -6.98
C LYS A 162 8.45 -18.17 -7.85
N GLU A 163 8.26 -18.14 -9.18
CA GLU A 163 9.17 -18.79 -10.13
C GLU A 163 10.42 -17.94 -10.36
N ASN A 164 10.25 -16.62 -10.47
CA ASN A 164 11.36 -15.67 -10.55
C ASN A 164 11.19 -14.51 -9.55
N PRO A 165 11.64 -14.67 -8.29
CA PRO A 165 11.51 -13.63 -7.27
C PRO A 165 12.23 -12.32 -7.57
N ASN A 166 13.23 -12.33 -8.47
CA ASN A 166 13.96 -11.13 -8.87
C ASN A 166 13.14 -10.20 -9.77
N ASP A 167 12.10 -10.72 -10.42
CA ASP A 167 11.17 -9.94 -11.25
C ASP A 167 10.05 -9.30 -10.42
N ASN A 168 10.09 -9.45 -9.09
CA ASN A 168 9.06 -8.88 -8.24
C ASN A 168 9.11 -7.35 -8.23
N ILE A 169 7.98 -6.76 -8.58
CA ILE A 169 7.72 -5.34 -8.47
C ILE A 169 7.25 -5.06 -7.04
N ASP A 170 7.78 -4.02 -6.43
CA ASP A 170 7.39 -3.55 -5.11
C ASP A 170 7.21 -2.04 -5.18
N GLY A 171 5.96 -1.56 -5.15
CA GLY A 171 5.64 -0.14 -5.24
C GLY A 171 6.24 0.75 -4.15
N GLU A 172 6.79 0.16 -3.08
CA GLU A 172 7.51 0.89 -2.03
C GLU A 172 9.02 1.00 -2.30
N LYS A 173 9.52 0.37 -3.38
CA LYS A 173 10.95 0.33 -3.76
C LYS A 173 11.19 0.90 -5.16
N ASN A 174 10.64 2.08 -5.41
CA ASN A 174 10.87 2.83 -6.64
C ASN A 174 12.21 3.57 -6.60
N ASP A 175 12.85 3.72 -7.76
CA ASP A 175 14.10 4.47 -7.93
C ASP A 175 13.82 5.95 -8.23
N LEU A 176 12.78 6.20 -9.02
CA LEU A 176 12.39 7.51 -9.52
C LEU A 176 10.97 7.88 -9.06
N VAL A 177 10.76 9.15 -8.72
CA VAL A 177 9.42 9.75 -8.60
C VAL A 177 9.25 10.88 -9.61
N ILE A 178 8.19 10.81 -10.42
CA ILE A 178 7.76 11.91 -11.27
C ILE A 178 6.78 12.79 -10.48
N LEU A 179 7.06 14.09 -10.42
CA LEU A 179 6.28 15.09 -9.70
C LEU A 179 5.60 16.02 -10.71
N SER A 180 4.27 16.10 -10.69
CA SER A 180 3.52 17.05 -11.52
C SER A 180 2.46 17.79 -10.71
N ALA A 181 2.40 19.11 -10.87
CA ALA A 181 1.30 19.92 -10.36
C ALA A 181 0.36 20.27 -11.52
N VAL A 182 -0.87 19.77 -11.45
CA VAL A 182 -1.93 20.02 -12.42
C VAL A 182 -2.78 21.17 -11.86
N THR A 183 -2.43 22.39 -12.28
CA THR A 183 -3.05 23.63 -11.80
C THR A 183 -4.09 24.21 -12.76
N GLN A 184 -4.27 23.59 -13.94
CA GLN A 184 -5.27 23.97 -14.93
C GLN A 184 -6.36 22.90 -14.99
N GLN A 185 -7.58 23.31 -15.33
CA GLN A 185 -8.65 22.37 -15.62
C GLN A 185 -8.28 21.52 -16.82
N ILE A 186 -7.84 20.29 -16.56
CA ILE A 186 -7.69 19.30 -17.61
C ILE A 186 -9.07 18.69 -17.84
N ASP A 187 -9.80 19.18 -18.84
CA ASP A 187 -11.02 18.48 -19.25
C ASP A 187 -10.62 17.12 -19.82
N SER A 188 -11.11 16.06 -19.17
CA SER A 188 -11.04 14.68 -19.64
C SER A 188 -11.53 14.50 -21.08
N LYS A 189 -12.39 15.40 -21.58
CA LYS A 189 -12.93 15.37 -22.95
C LYS A 189 -11.92 15.74 -24.01
N ASP A 190 -10.91 16.53 -23.68
CA ASP A 190 -9.93 17.03 -24.65
C ASP A 190 -8.73 16.07 -24.82
N GLY A 191 -8.69 14.95 -24.06
CA GLY A 191 -7.62 13.97 -24.13
C GLY A 191 -6.26 14.44 -23.62
N LYS A 192 -6.11 15.72 -23.23
CA LYS A 192 -4.85 16.31 -22.75
C LYS A 192 -4.23 15.54 -21.58
N PHE A 193 -5.06 15.05 -20.65
CA PHE A 193 -4.56 14.24 -19.53
C PHE A 193 -3.98 12.91 -20.00
N ASN A 194 -4.69 12.19 -20.88
CA ASN A 194 -4.22 10.92 -21.41
C ASN A 194 -2.93 11.13 -22.22
N ASN A 195 -2.83 12.24 -22.95
CA ASN A 195 -1.61 12.61 -23.67
C ASN A 195 -0.45 12.88 -22.70
N PHE A 196 -0.71 13.55 -21.57
CA PHE A 196 0.29 13.78 -20.53
C PHE A 196 0.74 12.46 -19.88
N LEU A 197 -0.18 11.57 -19.53
CA LEU A 197 0.20 10.24 -19.02
C LEU A 197 0.99 9.44 -20.07
N ALA A 198 0.55 9.44 -21.33
CA ALA A 198 1.26 8.76 -22.41
C ALA A 198 2.66 9.37 -22.66
N LEU A 199 2.83 10.67 -22.45
CA LEU A 199 4.14 11.33 -22.47
C LEU A 199 5.05 10.77 -21.38
N LEU A 200 4.55 10.64 -20.14
CA LEU A 200 5.32 10.10 -19.03
C LEU A 200 5.63 8.61 -19.20
N GLU A 201 4.65 7.82 -19.64
CA GLU A 201 4.83 6.39 -19.95
C GLU A 201 5.79 6.16 -21.13
N GLY A 202 5.93 7.15 -22.02
CA GLY A 202 6.80 7.09 -23.19
C GLY A 202 8.29 7.35 -22.91
N LEU A 203 8.65 7.69 -21.66
CA LEU A 203 10.03 7.83 -21.23
C LEU A 203 10.67 6.44 -21.09
N ASP A 204 11.88 6.27 -21.62
CA ASP A 204 12.61 5.00 -21.64
C ASP A 204 13.29 4.74 -20.30
N TYR A 205 12.47 4.46 -19.28
CA TYR A 205 12.88 4.07 -17.94
C TYR A 205 11.86 3.09 -17.36
N PRO A 206 12.24 2.09 -16.53
CA PRO A 206 11.29 1.10 -16.04
C PRO A 206 10.14 1.73 -15.24
N ASN A 207 8.92 1.70 -15.77
CA ASN A 207 7.73 2.24 -15.11
C ASN A 207 7.45 1.53 -13.78
N SER A 208 7.75 0.24 -13.70
CA SER A 208 7.64 -0.53 -12.45
C SER A 208 8.59 -0.06 -11.34
N LYS A 209 9.64 0.71 -11.68
CA LYS A 209 10.56 1.37 -10.75
C LYS A 209 10.34 2.88 -10.65
N THR A 210 9.23 3.37 -11.21
CA THR A 210 8.85 4.76 -11.20
C THR A 210 7.54 4.94 -10.45
N SER A 211 7.52 5.88 -9.50
CA SER A 211 6.30 6.37 -8.88
C SER A 211 5.85 7.68 -9.52
N LEU A 212 4.54 7.91 -9.55
CA LEU A 212 3.94 9.14 -10.06
C LEU A 212 3.20 9.85 -8.94
N SER A 213 3.54 11.11 -8.70
CA SER A 213 2.91 11.95 -7.68
C SER A 213 2.31 13.19 -8.34
N ILE A 214 0.99 13.34 -8.22
CA ILE A 214 0.21 14.40 -8.88
C ILE A 214 -0.50 15.24 -7.83
N LEU A 215 -0.29 16.56 -7.88
CA LEU A 215 -1.06 17.53 -7.11
C LEU A 215 -2.14 18.16 -8.00
N LEU A 216 -3.39 18.03 -7.61
CA LEU A 216 -4.58 18.47 -8.36
C LEU A 216 -5.18 19.72 -7.69
N SER A 217 -5.58 20.70 -8.50
CA SER A 217 -6.03 22.01 -8.02
C SER A 217 -7.39 21.95 -7.29
N SER A 218 -8.30 21.09 -7.75
CA SER A 218 -9.66 21.01 -7.21
C SER A 218 -10.04 19.62 -6.67
N LYS A 219 -10.99 19.59 -5.73
CA LYS A 219 -11.56 18.34 -5.20
C LYS A 219 -12.30 17.54 -6.28
N ASP A 220 -12.91 18.21 -7.26
CA ASP A 220 -13.60 17.56 -8.37
C ASP A 220 -12.63 16.85 -9.32
N GLU A 221 -11.50 17.50 -9.65
CA GLU A 221 -10.41 16.86 -10.39
C GLU A 221 -9.82 15.69 -9.62
N PHE A 222 -9.55 15.88 -8.33
CA PHE A 222 -9.10 14.80 -7.46
C PHE A 222 -10.00 13.58 -7.55
N LYS A 223 -11.32 13.75 -7.42
CA LYS A 223 -12.27 12.64 -7.49
C LYS A 223 -12.25 11.94 -8.86
N LYS A 224 -12.23 12.69 -9.96
CA LYS A 224 -12.18 12.11 -11.32
C LYS A 224 -10.91 11.28 -11.52
N PHE A 225 -9.77 11.79 -11.07
CA PHE A 225 -8.49 11.09 -11.16
C PHE A 225 -8.45 9.87 -10.25
N ASP A 226 -9.01 9.98 -9.05
CA ASP A 226 -9.12 8.88 -8.11
C ASP A 226 -9.92 7.72 -8.70
N GLU A 227 -11.08 8.00 -9.30
CA GLU A 227 -11.90 7.00 -9.99
C GLU A 227 -11.16 6.35 -11.18
N TYR A 228 -10.40 7.12 -11.95
CA TYR A 228 -9.60 6.63 -13.07
C TYR A 228 -8.46 5.71 -12.60
N VAL A 229 -7.67 6.15 -11.62
CA VAL A 229 -6.55 5.37 -11.07
C VAL A 229 -7.06 4.11 -10.36
N ALA A 230 -8.17 4.21 -9.62
CA ALA A 230 -8.80 3.04 -8.99
C ALA A 230 -9.18 1.97 -10.01
N LYS A 231 -9.67 2.36 -11.20
CA LYS A 231 -9.97 1.43 -12.29
C LYS A 231 -8.72 0.72 -12.79
N ILE A 232 -7.63 1.45 -13.03
CA ILE A 232 -6.34 0.89 -13.47
C ILE A 232 -5.80 -0.12 -12.44
N PHE A 233 -5.76 0.26 -11.16
CA PHE A 233 -5.24 -0.62 -10.11
C PHE A 233 -6.11 -1.85 -9.88
N LYS A 234 -7.43 -1.76 -10.12
CA LYS A 234 -8.31 -2.93 -10.14
C LYS A 234 -8.01 -3.87 -11.31
N GLU A 235 -7.67 -3.33 -12.49
CA GLU A 235 -7.24 -4.15 -13.63
C GLU A 235 -5.89 -4.84 -13.34
N ILE A 236 -4.96 -4.12 -12.70
CA ILE A 236 -3.67 -4.65 -12.24
C ILE A 236 -3.86 -5.78 -11.20
N GLU A 237 -4.74 -5.62 -10.21
CA GLU A 237 -4.98 -6.66 -9.20
C GLU A 237 -5.48 -7.98 -9.84
N ASN A 238 -6.22 -7.89 -10.95
CA ASN A 238 -6.83 -9.03 -11.62
C ASN A 238 -5.96 -9.63 -12.74
N THR A 239 -4.83 -9.01 -13.09
CA THR A 239 -3.97 -9.54 -14.16
C THR A 239 -3.24 -10.82 -13.72
N LYS A 240 -3.03 -11.71 -14.69
CA LYS A 240 -2.13 -12.87 -14.55
C LYS A 240 -0.82 -12.68 -15.30
N ASP A 241 -0.76 -11.68 -16.18
CA ASP A 241 0.41 -11.35 -16.98
C ASP A 241 1.31 -10.37 -16.19
N LEU A 242 2.22 -10.93 -15.39
CA LEU A 242 3.15 -10.14 -14.59
C LEU A 242 4.18 -9.38 -15.44
N GLU A 243 4.45 -9.84 -16.67
CA GLU A 243 5.39 -9.16 -17.57
C GLU A 243 4.81 -7.83 -18.06
N SER A 244 3.51 -7.78 -18.35
CA SER A 244 2.83 -6.54 -18.73
C SER A 244 2.96 -5.42 -17.69
N LEU A 245 3.06 -5.78 -16.40
CA LEU A 245 3.17 -4.83 -15.29
C LEU A 245 4.51 -4.11 -15.23
N LYS A 246 5.55 -4.58 -15.95
CA LYS A 246 6.83 -3.86 -16.05
C LYS A 246 6.67 -2.47 -16.67
N ASN A 247 5.63 -2.29 -17.48
CA ASN A 247 5.28 -1.03 -18.14
C ASN A 247 4.27 -0.19 -17.35
N SER A 248 3.84 -0.63 -16.15
CA SER A 248 2.90 0.11 -15.31
C SER A 248 3.62 0.78 -14.14
N PHE A 249 3.21 2.00 -13.79
CA PHE A 249 3.68 2.67 -12.57
C PHE A 249 3.30 1.86 -11.34
N SER A 250 4.28 1.43 -10.56
CA SER A 250 4.06 0.59 -9.37
C SER A 250 3.45 1.34 -8.20
N LYS A 251 3.49 2.67 -8.26
CA LYS A 251 2.94 3.58 -7.25
C LYS A 251 2.41 4.85 -7.89
N ILE A 252 1.18 5.23 -7.54
CA ILE A 252 0.57 6.52 -7.91
C ILE A 252 0.05 7.21 -6.65
N THR A 253 0.50 8.45 -6.42
CA THR A 253 0.06 9.31 -5.31
C THR A 253 -0.72 10.49 -5.87
N LEU A 254 -2.01 10.56 -5.54
CA LEU A 254 -2.86 11.71 -5.85
C LEU A 254 -2.96 12.60 -4.63
N MET A 255 -2.88 13.91 -4.82
CA MET A 255 -2.98 14.90 -3.76
C MET A 255 -3.89 16.05 -4.18
N ASN A 256 -4.63 16.60 -3.22
CA ASN A 256 -5.29 17.90 -3.35
C ASN A 256 -5.00 18.72 -2.09
N ALA A 257 -4.55 19.95 -2.30
CA ALA A 257 -4.20 20.89 -1.24
C ALA A 257 -4.83 22.27 -1.52
N GLN A 258 -6.15 22.28 -1.71
CA GLN A 258 -6.90 23.47 -2.12
C GLN A 258 -6.65 24.68 -1.22
N PHE A 259 -6.42 24.47 0.08
CA PHE A 259 -6.11 25.55 1.03
C PHE A 259 -4.91 26.41 0.61
N ILE A 260 -3.92 25.84 -0.09
CA ILE A 260 -2.75 26.57 -0.57
C ILE A 260 -3.15 27.59 -1.63
N GLU A 261 -4.08 27.24 -2.52
CA GLU A 261 -4.58 28.12 -3.57
C GLU A 261 -5.59 29.15 -3.02
N ASP A 262 -6.44 28.76 -2.07
CA ASP A 262 -7.44 29.63 -1.44
C ASP A 262 -6.82 30.81 -0.70
N GLU A 263 -5.59 30.65 -0.17
CA GLU A 263 -4.81 31.73 0.44
C GLU A 263 -4.40 32.82 -0.57
N PHE A 264 -4.40 32.53 -1.87
CA PHE A 264 -3.97 33.44 -2.93
C PHE A 264 -5.14 33.82 -3.83
N LYS A 265 -5.96 34.77 -3.39
CA LYS A 265 -6.97 35.45 -4.24
C LYS A 265 -6.30 36.39 -5.24
N ILE A 266 -5.60 35.84 -6.25
CA ILE A 266 -5.01 36.66 -7.31
C ILE A 266 -6.14 37.10 -8.25
N ASP A 267 -6.43 38.40 -8.24
CA ASP A 267 -7.31 39.03 -9.24
C ASP A 267 -6.76 38.76 -10.66
N ARG A 268 -7.57 38.07 -11.47
CA ARG A 268 -7.18 37.66 -12.84
C ARG A 268 -6.82 38.87 -13.71
N ALA A 269 -7.34 40.07 -13.40
CA ALA A 269 -7.12 41.30 -14.15
C ALA A 269 -5.71 41.90 -14.00
N ASN A 270 -4.94 41.50 -12.98
CA ASN A 270 -3.63 42.11 -12.65
C ASN A 270 -2.42 41.18 -12.88
N ARG A 271 -2.61 40.04 -13.55
CA ARG A 271 -1.60 38.96 -13.70
C ARG A 271 -0.27 39.34 -14.39
N GLN A 272 -0.22 40.45 -15.11
CA GLN A 272 0.96 40.90 -15.84
C GLN A 272 1.88 41.83 -15.02
N LYS A 273 1.46 42.26 -13.82
CA LYS A 273 2.28 43.13 -12.97
C LYS A 273 3.40 42.32 -12.27
N PRO A 274 4.61 42.88 -12.11
CA PRO A 274 5.71 42.22 -11.41
C PRO A 274 5.35 41.75 -9.99
N GLU A 275 4.53 42.50 -9.26
CA GLU A 275 4.06 42.13 -7.91
C GLU A 275 3.13 40.92 -7.95
N ALA A 276 2.30 40.79 -9.00
CA ALA A 276 1.47 39.62 -9.22
C ALA A 276 2.31 38.39 -9.58
N GLN A 277 3.43 38.58 -10.30
CA GLN A 277 4.40 37.51 -10.58
C GLN A 277 5.02 36.97 -9.29
N LYS A 278 5.41 37.84 -8.35
CA LYS A 278 5.93 37.43 -7.03
C LYS A 278 4.93 36.54 -6.29
N GLN A 279 3.67 36.97 -6.18
CA GLN A 279 2.63 36.19 -5.50
C GLN A 279 2.37 34.85 -6.20
N ARG A 280 2.36 34.83 -7.54
CA ARG A 280 2.24 33.58 -8.32
C ARG A 280 3.39 32.63 -8.03
N ARG A 281 4.64 33.11 -8.00
CA ARG A 281 5.82 32.29 -7.71
C ARG A 281 5.83 31.78 -6.27
N LYS A 282 5.35 32.58 -5.31
CA LYS A 282 5.13 32.14 -3.93
C LYS A 282 4.13 31.00 -3.83
N LEU A 283 3.00 31.11 -4.54
CA LEU A 283 2.01 30.04 -4.64
C LEU A 283 2.62 28.77 -5.26
N LEU A 284 3.29 28.89 -6.41
CA LEU A 284 3.94 27.76 -7.09
C LEU A 284 4.99 27.08 -6.21
N ALA A 285 5.83 27.85 -5.50
CA ALA A 285 6.81 27.30 -4.56
C ALA A 285 6.14 26.48 -3.46
N ARG A 286 5.03 26.96 -2.89
CA ARG A 286 4.26 26.23 -1.86
C ARG A 286 3.65 24.95 -2.42
N LEU A 287 3.07 24.99 -3.62
CA LEU A 287 2.51 23.81 -4.29
C LEU A 287 3.60 22.77 -4.60
N ARG A 288 4.73 23.19 -5.18
CA ARG A 288 5.89 22.32 -5.46
C ARG A 288 6.45 21.71 -4.18
N ASN A 289 6.60 22.49 -3.11
CA ASN A 289 7.03 21.97 -1.81
C ASN A 289 6.03 20.97 -1.23
N PHE A 290 4.73 21.28 -1.28
CA PHE A 290 3.71 20.35 -0.81
C PHE A 290 3.79 19.01 -1.56
N LEU A 291 3.94 19.07 -2.89
CA LEU A 291 4.11 17.92 -3.75
C LEU A 291 5.41 17.14 -3.44
N VAL A 292 6.54 17.83 -3.24
CA VAL A 292 7.82 17.21 -2.85
C VAL A 292 7.68 16.49 -1.51
N PHE A 293 7.19 17.18 -0.47
CA PHE A 293 7.18 16.65 0.89
C PHE A 293 6.12 15.55 1.12
N ASN A 294 5.08 15.48 0.28
CA ASN A 294 4.02 14.48 0.41
C ASN A 294 4.04 13.41 -0.70
N GLY A 295 4.76 13.67 -1.80
CA GLY A 295 4.88 12.79 -2.96
C GLY A 295 6.18 12.02 -3.06
N ILE A 296 7.28 12.50 -2.48
CA ILE A 296 8.55 11.76 -2.40
C ILE A 296 8.54 10.83 -1.18
N GLY A 297 8.87 9.55 -1.40
CA GLY A 297 9.15 8.57 -0.36
C GLY A 297 10.63 8.14 -0.37
N ALA A 298 10.87 6.85 -0.59
CA ALA A 298 12.21 6.25 -0.57
C ALA A 298 12.98 6.42 -1.90
N GLU A 299 12.35 6.99 -2.93
CA GLU A 299 12.92 7.16 -4.26
C GLU A 299 14.25 7.95 -4.21
N ILE A 300 15.18 7.61 -5.09
CA ILE A 300 16.54 8.18 -5.16
C ILE A 300 16.54 9.45 -6.02
N TYR A 301 15.76 9.43 -7.10
CA TYR A 301 15.66 10.51 -8.06
C TYR A 301 14.26 11.10 -8.08
N SER A 302 14.16 12.40 -8.35
CA SER A 302 12.90 13.06 -8.67
C SER A 302 13.00 13.77 -10.01
N LEU A 303 11.90 13.75 -10.77
CA LEU A 303 11.74 14.51 -12.00
C LEU A 303 10.46 15.33 -11.90
N SER A 304 10.59 16.65 -11.82
CA SER A 304 9.44 17.56 -11.97
C SER A 304 9.14 17.73 -13.45
N VAL A 305 7.87 17.56 -13.83
CA VAL A 305 7.38 17.81 -15.20
C VAL A 305 6.10 18.62 -15.09
N ASP A 306 6.06 19.79 -15.72
CA ASP A 306 4.84 20.60 -15.78
C ASP A 306 3.79 19.91 -16.69
N SER A 307 2.51 20.02 -16.34
CA SER A 307 1.42 19.25 -16.97
C SER A 307 1.08 19.66 -18.41
N ASP A 308 1.66 20.75 -18.89
CA ASP A 308 1.49 21.34 -20.22
C ASP A 308 2.63 21.01 -21.19
N MET A 309 3.57 20.16 -20.76
CA MET A 309 4.56 19.54 -21.63
C MET A 309 3.89 18.54 -22.59
N ILE A 310 4.30 18.58 -23.86
CA ILE A 310 3.72 17.74 -24.93
C ILE A 310 4.73 16.77 -25.55
N GLU A 311 6.03 17.02 -25.41
CA GLU A 311 7.07 16.15 -25.95
C GLU A 311 8.36 16.25 -25.12
N LEU A 312 8.93 15.10 -24.80
CA LEU A 312 10.18 14.93 -24.07
C LEU A 312 11.04 13.88 -24.79
N PRO A 313 12.39 14.00 -24.73
CA PRO A 313 13.28 12.95 -25.21
C PRO A 313 13.03 11.64 -24.46
N LYS A 314 12.96 10.52 -25.17
CA LYS A 314 12.70 9.21 -24.54
C LYS A 314 13.79 8.83 -23.54
N ASP A 315 15.06 9.10 -23.87
CA ASP A 315 16.24 8.81 -23.06
C ASP A 315 16.52 9.87 -21.99
N LEU A 316 15.55 10.74 -21.68
CA LEU A 316 15.73 11.89 -20.78
C LEU A 316 16.18 11.48 -19.36
N ILE A 317 15.50 10.50 -18.75
CA ILE A 317 15.80 10.06 -17.39
C ILE A 317 17.20 9.46 -17.33
N THR A 318 17.52 8.55 -18.25
CA THR A 318 18.85 7.95 -18.38
C THR A 318 19.93 9.01 -18.60
N THR A 319 19.66 10.02 -19.44
CA THR A 319 20.58 11.15 -19.67
C THR A 319 20.85 11.94 -18.39
N PHE A 320 19.83 12.19 -17.56
CA PHE A 320 20.03 12.84 -16.27
C PHE A 320 20.86 11.99 -15.30
N ILE A 321 20.54 10.70 -15.17
CA ILE A 321 21.26 9.80 -14.26
C ILE A 321 22.73 9.64 -14.68
N GLU A 322 23.00 9.42 -15.97
CA GLU A 322 24.35 9.27 -16.53
C GLU A 322 25.17 10.56 -16.46
N SER A 323 24.53 11.73 -16.37
CA SER A 323 25.24 13.01 -16.18
C SER A 323 26.04 13.06 -14.87
N GLY A 324 25.65 12.24 -13.88
CA GLY A 324 26.24 12.22 -12.54
C GLY A 324 26.00 13.48 -11.71
N LYS A 325 25.19 14.42 -12.20
CA LYS A 325 24.89 15.70 -11.54
C LYS A 325 23.66 15.59 -10.63
N ASP A 326 23.58 16.47 -9.63
CA ASP A 326 22.57 16.38 -8.58
C ASP A 326 21.27 17.14 -8.92
N ILE A 327 21.40 18.29 -9.61
CA ILE A 327 20.30 19.13 -10.08
C ILE A 327 20.54 19.45 -11.55
N VAL A 328 19.61 19.03 -12.41
CA VAL A 328 19.75 19.19 -13.86
C VAL A 328 18.43 19.56 -14.52
N THR A 329 18.46 20.51 -15.44
CA THR A 329 17.32 20.87 -16.30
C THR A 329 17.70 20.80 -17.79
N ILE A 330 16.70 20.91 -18.65
CA ILE A 330 16.85 20.90 -20.11
C ILE A 330 16.30 22.19 -20.70
N ARG A 331 16.58 22.45 -21.97
CA ARG A 331 15.94 23.55 -22.68
C ARG A 331 14.49 23.19 -23.00
N VAL A 332 13.57 24.12 -22.77
CA VAL A 332 12.17 23.97 -23.18
C VAL A 332 11.87 24.93 -24.31
N ASP A 333 11.48 24.41 -25.47
CA ASP A 333 11.00 25.16 -26.63
C ASP A 333 9.45 25.10 -26.66
N MET A 334 8.80 25.96 -27.44
CA MET A 334 7.34 25.99 -27.59
C MET A 334 6.94 25.65 -29.01
N LYS A 335 5.96 24.75 -29.18
CA LYS A 335 5.37 24.38 -30.47
C LYS A 335 3.94 24.89 -30.59
N ASN A 336 3.53 25.32 -31.79
CA ASN A 336 2.12 25.57 -32.07
C ASN A 336 1.33 24.26 -32.28
N SER A 337 0.01 24.35 -32.41
CA SER A 337 -0.86 23.19 -32.64
C SER A 337 -0.58 22.43 -33.95
N ALA A 338 0.17 23.03 -34.89
CA ALA A 338 0.64 22.36 -36.10
C ALA A 338 1.98 21.62 -35.91
N GLY A 339 2.54 21.62 -34.70
CA GLY A 339 3.80 20.95 -34.35
C GLY A 339 5.07 21.74 -34.67
N HIS A 340 4.96 22.98 -35.15
CA HIS A 340 6.11 23.81 -35.49
C HIS A 340 6.64 24.57 -34.29
N VAL A 341 7.97 24.60 -34.11
CA VAL A 341 8.62 25.40 -33.07
C VAL A 341 8.44 26.88 -33.35
N VAL A 342 7.75 27.59 -32.45
CA VAL A 342 7.44 29.03 -32.55
C VAL A 342 8.29 29.89 -31.61
N HIS A 343 8.77 29.32 -30.50
CA HIS A 343 9.66 30.01 -29.57
C HIS A 343 10.73 29.03 -29.09
N LYS A 344 12.00 29.41 -29.19
CA LYS A 344 13.11 28.63 -28.61
C LYS A 344 13.43 29.17 -27.25
N ASP A 345 13.82 28.32 -26.31
CA ASP A 345 14.21 28.74 -24.95
C ASP A 345 13.08 29.54 -24.29
N PHE A 346 11.89 28.94 -24.23
CA PHE A 346 10.70 29.55 -23.65
C PHE A 346 10.82 29.71 -22.13
N ASP A 347 11.40 28.71 -21.44
CA ASP A 347 11.67 28.80 -20.00
C ASP A 347 12.98 29.55 -19.73
N LEU A 348 12.85 30.87 -19.56
CA LEU A 348 13.97 31.78 -19.31
C LEU A 348 14.49 31.77 -17.87
N ASN A 349 13.93 30.93 -16.98
CA ASN A 349 14.37 30.83 -15.58
C ASN A 349 15.68 30.04 -15.43
N SER A 350 16.13 29.34 -16.49
CA SER A 350 17.40 28.64 -16.54
C SER A 350 18.51 29.54 -17.09
N TRP A 351 19.43 29.97 -16.24
CA TRP A 351 20.49 30.88 -16.63
C TRP A 351 21.74 30.77 -15.74
N ALA A 352 22.89 31.18 -16.27
CA ALA A 352 24.14 31.41 -15.53
C ALA A 352 24.57 32.87 -15.64
N GLY A 353 25.47 33.31 -14.77
CA GLY A 353 25.99 34.67 -14.74
C GLY A 353 25.63 35.42 -13.46
N ASP A 354 25.58 36.75 -13.56
CA ASP A 354 25.24 37.63 -12.46
C ASP A 354 23.73 37.82 -12.31
N ARG A 355 23.34 38.40 -11.16
CA ARG A 355 21.96 38.81 -10.88
C ARG A 355 21.87 40.32 -10.76
N LYS A 356 20.68 40.86 -11.02
CA LYS A 356 20.37 42.21 -10.58
C LYS A 356 20.47 42.26 -9.06
N THR A 357 21.05 43.32 -8.53
CA THR A 357 21.14 43.58 -7.10
C THR A 357 20.65 45.00 -6.84
N PRO A 358 19.81 45.24 -5.82
CA PRO A 358 19.42 46.59 -5.46
C PRO A 358 20.64 47.41 -5.05
N THR A 359 20.63 48.72 -5.30
CA THR A 359 21.62 49.63 -4.69
C THR A 359 21.41 49.69 -3.18
N PRO A 360 22.39 50.14 -2.37
CA PRO A 360 22.20 50.30 -0.93
C PRO A 360 20.99 51.17 -0.56
N GLU A 361 20.68 52.20 -1.36
CA GLU A 361 19.52 53.07 -1.17
C GLU A 361 18.22 52.33 -1.47
N GLN A 362 18.20 51.51 -2.53
CA GLN A 362 17.05 50.68 -2.89
C GLN A 362 16.82 49.57 -1.86
N ASP A 363 17.89 48.96 -1.32
CA ASP A 363 17.80 47.91 -0.31
C ASP A 363 17.36 48.44 1.06
N ALA A 364 17.62 49.73 1.33
CA ALA A 364 17.26 50.41 2.57
C ALA A 364 15.80 50.91 2.59
N ASP A 365 15.13 51.03 1.44
CA ASP A 365 13.72 51.42 1.38
C ASP A 365 12.81 50.19 1.48
N PRO A 366 12.11 49.98 2.62
CA PRO A 366 11.25 48.81 2.80
C PRO A 366 10.00 48.82 1.91
N ASN A 367 9.65 49.96 1.31
CA ASN A 367 8.46 50.10 0.45
C ASN A 367 8.79 49.98 -1.04
N LEU A 368 10.08 49.96 -1.40
CA LEU A 368 10.49 49.85 -2.79
C LEU A 368 10.32 48.41 -3.28
N PHE A 369 9.56 48.24 -4.37
CA PHE A 369 9.57 46.99 -5.11
C PHE A 369 10.81 46.92 -6.01
N PHE A 370 11.70 45.97 -5.73
CA PHE A 370 12.80 45.60 -6.61
C PHE A 370 12.38 44.46 -7.53
N GLU A 371 12.48 44.66 -8.85
CA GLU A 371 12.20 43.63 -9.83
C GLU A 371 13.40 42.66 -9.96
N PRO A 372 13.26 41.40 -9.51
CA PRO A 372 14.34 40.42 -9.52
C PRO A 372 14.72 39.97 -10.92
N GLY A 373 15.79 39.17 -11.00
CA GLY A 373 16.11 38.40 -12.18
C GLY A 373 17.56 38.51 -12.62
N PRO A 374 17.88 37.90 -13.77
CA PRO A 374 19.25 37.78 -14.22
C PRO A 374 19.84 39.14 -14.60
N GLY A 375 21.14 39.29 -14.33
CA GLY A 375 21.92 40.48 -14.60
C GLY A 375 22.24 40.67 -16.10
N PRO A 376 23.01 41.72 -16.42
CA PRO A 376 23.39 42.02 -17.80
C PRO A 376 24.29 40.94 -18.42
N ASN A 377 25.05 40.18 -17.62
CA ASN A 377 25.98 39.16 -18.10
C ASN A 377 25.36 37.75 -18.11
N LYS A 378 24.03 37.66 -18.07
CA LYS A 378 23.33 36.38 -18.10
C LYS A 378 23.63 35.56 -19.35
N ILE A 379 23.66 34.25 -19.18
CA ILE A 379 23.84 33.25 -20.22
C ILE A 379 22.66 32.30 -20.14
N GLN A 380 21.83 32.28 -21.17
CA GLN A 380 20.69 31.38 -21.29
C GLN A 380 20.98 30.25 -22.29
N PHE A 381 20.11 29.24 -22.36
CA PHE A 381 20.31 28.13 -23.28
C PHE A 381 20.35 28.58 -24.75
N SER A 382 19.59 29.60 -25.11
CA SER A 382 19.61 30.18 -26.45
C SER A 382 20.97 30.80 -26.81
N ASP A 383 21.68 31.42 -25.86
CA ASP A 383 23.04 31.95 -26.08
C ASP A 383 24.03 30.81 -26.33
N ILE A 384 23.97 29.78 -25.49
CA ILE A 384 24.81 28.57 -25.60
C ILE A 384 24.53 27.85 -26.91
N HIS A 385 23.25 27.74 -27.29
CA HIS A 385 22.84 27.05 -28.51
C HIS A 385 23.30 27.76 -29.78
N LYS A 386 23.33 29.10 -29.77
CA LYS A 386 23.83 29.92 -30.88
C LYS A 386 25.35 29.82 -31.01
N ASN A 387 26.09 29.87 -29.90
CA ASN A 387 27.55 29.93 -29.90
C ASN A 387 28.18 28.90 -28.95
N PRO A 388 28.01 27.58 -29.18
CA PRO A 388 28.41 26.56 -28.22
C PRO A 388 29.92 26.53 -27.96
N SER A 389 30.73 26.80 -28.99
CA SER A 389 32.20 26.86 -28.88
C SER A 389 32.69 27.98 -27.96
N LYS A 390 31.96 29.11 -27.86
CA LYS A 390 32.27 30.21 -26.93
C LYS A 390 32.24 29.74 -25.47
N TYR A 391 31.43 28.73 -25.18
CA TYR A 391 31.24 28.16 -23.85
C TYR A 391 31.96 26.81 -23.69
N GLY A 392 32.86 26.46 -24.61
CA GLY A 392 33.61 25.20 -24.56
C GLY A 392 32.78 23.95 -24.90
N LEU A 393 31.59 24.11 -25.48
CA LEU A 393 30.67 23.01 -25.78
C LEU A 393 30.65 22.67 -27.28
N LYS A 394 30.26 21.43 -27.59
CA LYS A 394 30.09 20.96 -28.97
C LYS A 394 28.65 20.53 -29.18
N ARG A 395 28.00 21.13 -30.18
CA ARG A 395 26.59 20.83 -30.52
C ARG A 395 26.34 19.36 -30.89
N SER A 396 27.36 18.68 -31.40
CA SER A 396 27.31 17.23 -31.70
C SER A 396 27.21 16.37 -30.45
N ASP A 397 27.69 16.88 -29.31
CA ASP A 397 27.57 16.22 -28.02
C ASP A 397 26.31 16.74 -27.30
N LYS A 398 25.21 16.03 -27.51
CA LYS A 398 23.91 16.39 -26.92
C LYS A 398 23.91 16.36 -25.39
N LYS A 399 24.83 15.59 -24.78
CA LYS A 399 24.94 15.43 -23.32
C LYS A 399 25.90 16.46 -22.70
N SER A 400 26.36 17.45 -23.47
CA SER A 400 27.13 18.59 -22.97
C SER A 400 26.38 19.27 -21.81
N LEU A 401 27.05 19.44 -20.68
CA LEU A 401 26.52 20.12 -19.50
C LEU A 401 27.09 21.53 -19.39
N PHE A 402 26.27 22.43 -18.86
CA PHE A 402 26.68 23.78 -18.50
C PHE A 402 26.23 24.09 -17.07
N GLU A 403 27.12 24.61 -16.24
CA GLU A 403 26.77 24.98 -14.86
C GLU A 403 25.85 26.22 -14.88
N LEU A 404 24.80 26.19 -14.07
CA LEU A 404 23.79 27.25 -13.98
C LEU A 404 23.76 27.86 -12.59
N ASN A 405 23.38 29.13 -12.51
CA ASN A 405 23.10 29.81 -11.25
C ASN A 405 21.62 29.74 -10.86
N SER A 406 20.76 29.44 -11.83
CA SER A 406 19.32 29.30 -11.69
C SER A 406 18.79 28.26 -12.67
N VAL A 407 17.72 27.57 -12.28
CA VAL A 407 17.04 26.54 -13.09
C VAL A 407 15.56 26.86 -13.21
N GLY A 408 14.96 26.42 -14.32
CA GLY A 408 13.52 26.40 -14.51
C GLY A 408 12.84 25.18 -13.90
N GLY A 409 11.51 25.23 -13.82
CA GLY A 409 10.68 24.20 -13.19
C GLY A 409 9.93 23.29 -14.15
N ALA A 410 9.93 23.61 -15.45
CA ALA A 410 9.14 22.90 -16.46
C ALA A 410 9.56 21.43 -16.61
N VAL A 411 10.88 21.19 -16.62
CA VAL A 411 11.48 19.86 -16.54
C VAL A 411 12.71 19.94 -15.67
N LEU A 412 12.66 19.39 -14.46
CA LEU A 412 13.72 19.53 -13.47
C LEU A 412 14.00 18.21 -12.76
N PHE A 413 15.20 17.68 -12.98
CA PHE A 413 15.73 16.53 -12.28
C PHE A 413 16.47 16.96 -11.02
N VAL A 414 16.17 16.32 -9.90
CA VAL A 414 16.83 16.54 -8.60
C VAL A 414 17.01 15.20 -7.88
N LYS A 415 18.20 14.91 -7.38
CA LYS A 415 18.39 13.80 -6.43
C LYS A 415 17.60 14.09 -5.15
N THR A 416 16.75 13.15 -4.72
CA THR A 416 15.81 13.41 -3.63
C THR A 416 16.48 13.70 -2.29
N GLU A 417 17.74 13.26 -2.12
CA GLU A 417 18.55 13.57 -0.94
C GLU A 417 18.73 15.07 -0.70
N ILE A 418 18.71 15.89 -1.76
CA ILE A 418 18.81 17.34 -1.67
C ILE A 418 17.60 17.90 -0.93
N PHE A 419 16.40 17.48 -1.31
CA PHE A 419 15.17 17.86 -0.60
C PHE A 419 15.16 17.32 0.83
N LYS A 420 15.65 16.09 1.05
CA LYS A 420 15.76 15.46 2.38
C LYS A 420 16.78 16.16 3.29
N GLN A 421 17.75 16.89 2.74
CA GLN A 421 18.72 17.72 3.47
C GLN A 421 18.19 19.14 3.79
N GLY A 422 16.93 19.44 3.46
CA GLY A 422 16.29 20.70 3.81
C GLY A 422 16.32 21.77 2.72
N ILE A 423 16.87 21.46 1.54
CA ILE A 423 16.74 22.32 0.37
C ILE A 423 15.30 22.22 -0.14
N MET A 424 14.72 23.33 -0.56
CA MET A 424 13.32 23.40 -1.03
C MET A 424 13.15 24.50 -2.05
N PHE A 425 11.96 24.63 -2.65
CA PHE A 425 11.61 25.80 -3.47
C PHE A 425 11.21 26.95 -2.54
N PRO A 426 11.98 28.04 -2.36
CA PRO A 426 11.64 29.07 -1.38
C PRO A 426 10.31 29.76 -1.72
N PRO A 427 9.32 29.81 -0.81
CA PRO A 427 8.10 30.59 -0.99
C PRO A 427 8.30 32.06 -0.59
N TYR A 428 9.53 32.55 -0.70
CA TYR A 428 10.00 33.89 -0.40
C TYR A 428 11.27 34.13 -1.21
N TYR A 429 11.70 35.37 -1.34
CA TYR A 429 13.00 35.73 -1.87
C TYR A 429 14.09 35.40 -0.84
N ALA A 430 14.80 34.29 -1.08
CA ALA A 430 15.85 33.80 -0.18
C ALA A 430 17.14 34.64 -0.23
N VAL A 431 17.38 35.37 -1.32
CA VAL A 431 18.56 36.23 -1.48
C VAL A 431 18.27 37.58 -0.83
N GLY A 432 19.11 37.97 0.13
CA GLY A 432 18.97 39.26 0.82
C GLY A 432 17.99 39.26 1.99
N THR A 433 17.45 38.10 2.39
CA THR A 433 16.63 37.97 3.61
C THR A 433 17.46 38.35 4.84
N LYS A 434 16.86 39.13 5.76
CA LYS A 434 17.47 39.57 7.03
C LYS A 434 16.43 39.42 8.15
N TRP A 435 16.84 39.45 9.41
CA TRP A 435 15.91 39.31 10.54
C TRP A 435 14.85 40.43 10.61
N ASP A 436 15.24 41.64 10.21
CA ASP A 436 14.41 42.84 10.15
C ASP A 436 13.65 42.97 8.82
N ARG A 437 13.88 42.06 7.87
CA ARG A 437 13.28 42.08 6.53
C ARG A 437 12.71 40.70 6.19
N GLU A 438 11.39 40.59 6.32
CA GLU A 438 10.64 39.34 6.11
C GLU A 438 10.88 38.67 4.74
N ASP A 439 11.23 39.45 3.72
CA ASP A 439 11.42 38.95 2.36
C ASP A 439 12.63 39.62 1.70
N GLY A 440 13.50 38.84 1.06
CA GLY A 440 14.68 39.35 0.37
C GLY A 440 14.35 40.13 -0.90
N PHE A 441 15.25 40.10 -1.88
CA PHE A 441 15.06 40.76 -3.17
C PHE A 441 15.08 39.81 -4.37
N ASP A 442 15.56 38.56 -4.22
CA ASP A 442 15.58 37.57 -5.31
C ASP A 442 15.61 36.11 -4.77
N GLY A 443 15.60 35.11 -5.67
CA GLY A 443 15.76 33.70 -5.34
C GLY A 443 14.50 33.08 -4.75
N ILE A 444 13.37 33.26 -5.43
CA ILE A 444 12.10 32.59 -5.11
C ILE A 444 11.96 31.30 -5.95
N GLU A 445 11.21 30.34 -5.43
CA GLU A 445 10.83 29.10 -6.12
C GLU A 445 12.02 28.34 -6.71
N THR A 446 12.09 28.16 -8.03
CA THR A 446 13.14 27.38 -8.71
C THR A 446 14.49 28.11 -8.77
N GLU A 447 14.50 29.45 -8.83
CA GLU A 447 15.76 30.22 -8.83
C GLU A 447 16.42 30.19 -7.44
N GLY A 448 15.59 30.15 -6.39
CA GLY A 448 16.05 30.01 -5.01
C GLY A 448 16.60 28.62 -4.67
N LEU A 449 16.23 27.59 -5.44
CA LEU A 449 16.70 26.22 -5.23
C LEU A 449 18.23 26.14 -5.36
N CYS A 450 18.78 26.66 -6.46
CA CYS A 450 20.22 26.63 -6.74
C CYS A 450 21.02 27.46 -5.73
N TYR A 451 20.46 28.59 -5.29
CA TYR A 451 21.09 29.44 -4.28
C TYR A 451 21.27 28.71 -2.94
N GLN A 452 20.23 28.01 -2.46
CA GLN A 452 20.33 27.22 -1.23
C GLN A 452 21.23 25.99 -1.42
N ALA A 453 21.06 25.25 -2.53
CA ALA A 453 21.82 24.03 -2.81
C ALA A 453 23.33 24.28 -2.85
N LYS A 454 23.74 25.41 -3.45
CA LYS A 454 25.15 25.84 -3.51
C LYS A 454 25.76 26.06 -2.13
N SER A 455 24.98 26.51 -1.16
CA SER A 455 25.44 26.78 0.20
C SER A 455 25.84 25.51 0.96
N ILE A 456 25.36 24.34 0.51
CA ILE A 456 25.70 23.03 1.10
C ILE A 456 26.49 22.12 0.15
N GLY A 457 27.03 22.67 -0.95
CA GLY A 457 27.99 21.98 -1.82
C GLY A 457 27.43 21.36 -3.10
N TYR A 458 26.15 21.57 -3.43
CA TYR A 458 25.56 21.12 -4.70
C TYR A 458 25.59 22.23 -5.76
N SER A 459 25.76 21.85 -7.03
CA SER A 459 25.66 22.77 -8.17
C SER A 459 24.47 22.42 -9.06
N CYS A 460 23.90 23.45 -9.68
CA CYS A 460 22.88 23.29 -10.71
C CYS A 460 23.50 23.21 -12.10
N TRP A 461 22.91 22.39 -12.96
CA TRP A 461 23.40 22.15 -14.32
C TRP A 461 22.26 22.20 -15.34
N GLY A 462 22.62 22.44 -16.59
CA GLY A 462 21.71 22.43 -17.71
C GLY A 462 22.25 21.65 -18.90
N LEU A 463 21.35 21.01 -19.63
CA LEU A 463 21.62 20.32 -20.89
C LEU A 463 21.07 21.16 -22.08
N PRO A 464 21.84 22.13 -22.61
CA PRO A 464 21.39 23.09 -23.64
C PRO A 464 20.92 22.47 -24.96
N PHE A 465 21.31 21.22 -25.24
CA PHE A 465 21.00 20.51 -26.49
C PHE A 465 19.98 19.38 -26.34
N VAL A 466 19.55 19.11 -25.11
CA VAL A 466 18.39 18.27 -24.81
C VAL A 466 17.19 19.19 -24.73
N VAL A 467 16.13 18.87 -25.50
CA VAL A 467 15.02 19.82 -25.72
C VAL A 467 13.70 19.12 -25.45
N GLY A 468 12.91 19.70 -24.55
CA GLY A 468 11.48 19.38 -24.37
C GLY A 468 10.61 20.44 -25.04
N TYR A 469 9.33 20.13 -25.23
CA TYR A 469 8.38 21.04 -25.87
C TYR A 469 7.12 21.27 -25.05
N HIS A 470 6.74 22.53 -24.94
CA HIS A 470 5.48 23.03 -24.39
C HIS A 470 4.50 23.40 -25.51
N GLU A 471 3.19 23.24 -25.28
CA GLU A 471 2.15 23.66 -26.23
C GLU A 471 1.93 25.18 -26.20
N ALA A 472 1.98 25.86 -27.33
CA ALA A 472 1.60 27.28 -27.40
C ALA A 472 0.11 27.41 -27.07
N SER A 473 -0.18 28.15 -25.99
CA SER A 473 -1.54 28.47 -25.54
C SER A 473 -2.29 29.37 -26.50
#